data_AF-A0A356WFX8-F1
#
_entry.id   AF-A0A356WFX8-F1
#
_cell.length_a   1.000
_cell.length_b   1.000
_cell.length_c   1.000
_cell.angle_alpha   90.00
_cell.angle_beta   90.00
_cell.angle_gamma   90.00
#
_symmetry.space_group_name_H-M   'P 1'
#
loop_
_entity.id
_entity.type
_entity.pdbx_description
1 polymer ?
#
loop_
_entity_poly.entity_id
_entity_poly.type
_entity_poly.pdbx_seq_one_letter_code
_entity_poly.pdbx_strand_id
1 'polypeptide(L)'
;MRIADRSKATGAPVDKFGNQLCALTVHAHPDDEASKGAPTFARYAEMGVRTVLVCCTGGEVGDVNNPALKEPGMPFHGLDSVAERKLLAEMRPKELEKSVEVIGFSKLHMLGYFDSGMADSDSNANPKCFHMADIDEATERLVKIIRLEKPQVIVTYSDDQRGYLHPDHLKVHDVSILAFERAGDASWYKNAGPVWQPLKMYYSVWSRVRLKSVHEAMLRLRGSSPFDETWFDRPNLDHRITTKLNVGEYFWARSGALKAHATQVDLNEPFWFGLSDDELAEVYPYEDWILADHHIGGYSPTASGLETDLFAGVRAE
;
A
#
# COMPACT_ATOMS: atom_id res chain seq x y z
N MET A 1 -15.17 14.13 5.44
CA MET A 1 -14.38 12.89 5.32
C MET A 1 -13.51 12.82 6.56
N ARG A 2 -13.51 11.69 7.29
CA ARG A 2 -12.65 11.51 8.47
C ARG A 2 -11.20 11.43 7.99
N ILE A 3 -10.29 12.06 8.73
CA ILE A 3 -8.83 11.99 8.54
C ILE A 3 -8.19 11.44 9.81
N ALA A 4 -7.02 10.84 9.72
CA ALA A 4 -6.30 10.36 10.89
C ALA A 4 -5.92 11.53 11.81
N ASP A 5 -6.36 11.46 13.06
CA ASP A 5 -6.09 12.50 14.03
C ASP A 5 -4.81 12.19 14.82
N ARG A 6 -3.69 12.77 14.35
CA ARG A 6 -2.40 12.63 15.04
C ARG A 6 -2.34 13.32 16.40
N SER A 7 -3.27 14.22 16.70
CA SER A 7 -3.30 14.89 18.02
C SER A 7 -3.71 13.94 19.14
N LYS A 8 -4.32 12.79 18.82
CA LYS A 8 -4.61 11.71 19.78
C LYS A 8 -3.36 11.03 20.33
N ALA A 9 -2.21 11.17 19.67
CA ALA A 9 -0.98 10.55 20.12
C ALA A 9 -0.52 11.19 21.44
N THR A 10 -0.33 10.37 22.48
CA THR A 10 0.19 10.81 23.79
C THR A 10 1.70 11.04 23.80
N GLY A 11 2.36 10.88 22.65
CA GLY A 11 3.80 11.01 22.44
C GLY A 11 4.24 10.27 21.17
N ALA A 12 5.50 10.45 20.78
CA ALA A 12 6.10 9.67 19.70
C ALA A 12 6.60 8.33 20.26
N PRO A 13 6.03 7.17 19.88
CA PRO A 13 6.54 5.89 20.31
C PRO A 13 7.95 5.67 19.74
N VAL A 14 8.80 4.97 20.49
CA VAL A 14 10.21 4.75 20.12
C VAL A 14 10.58 3.27 20.04
N ASP A 15 11.62 2.96 19.27
CA ASP A 15 12.30 1.66 19.29
C ASP A 15 13.18 1.51 20.53
N LYS A 16 13.75 0.30 20.72
CA LYS A 16 14.68 -0.03 21.82
C LYS A 16 15.94 0.84 21.88
N PHE A 17 16.22 1.63 20.85
CA PHE A 17 17.36 2.54 20.77
C PHE A 17 16.95 4.02 20.92
N GLY A 18 15.68 4.29 21.21
CA GLY A 18 15.16 5.65 21.41
C GLY A 18 14.86 6.41 20.12
N ASN A 19 14.90 5.76 18.94
CA ASN A 19 14.46 6.41 17.69
C ASN A 19 12.93 6.36 17.62
N GLN A 20 12.31 7.44 17.14
CA GLN A 20 10.87 7.40 16.85
C GLN A 20 10.56 6.25 15.89
N LEU A 21 9.49 5.51 16.17
CA LEU A 21 9.01 4.45 15.30
C LEU A 21 8.55 5.04 13.97
N CYS A 22 8.99 4.40 12.90
CA CYS A 22 8.69 4.76 11.53
C CYS A 22 8.33 3.51 10.71
N ALA A 23 7.17 3.57 10.04
CA ALA A 23 6.71 2.58 9.09
C ALA A 23 6.65 3.22 7.70
N LEU A 24 7.26 2.57 6.72
CA LEU A 24 7.28 2.99 5.32
C LEU A 24 6.58 1.95 4.45
N THR A 25 5.69 2.37 3.56
CA THR A 25 5.11 1.50 2.52
C THR A 25 5.53 1.97 1.14
N VAL A 26 5.78 1.01 0.24
CA VAL A 26 6.17 1.26 -1.15
C VAL A 26 5.09 0.74 -2.08
N HIS A 27 4.57 1.61 -2.94
CA HIS A 27 3.52 1.30 -3.90
C HIS A 27 3.86 1.79 -5.30
N ALA A 28 3.28 1.16 -6.31
CA ALA A 28 3.56 1.44 -7.70
C ALA A 28 2.86 2.73 -8.12
N HIS A 29 1.54 2.81 -7.90
CA HIS A 29 0.69 3.86 -8.44
C HIS A 29 -0.12 4.59 -7.35
N PRO A 30 -0.65 5.79 -7.65
CA PRO A 30 -1.63 6.44 -6.78
C PRO A 30 -2.96 5.68 -6.78
N ASP A 31 -3.36 5.12 -5.63
CA ASP A 31 -4.56 4.30 -5.31
C ASP A 31 -4.22 2.97 -4.62
N ASP A 32 -3.02 2.44 -4.90
CA ASP A 32 -2.53 1.20 -4.31
C ASP A 32 -2.51 1.26 -2.78
N GLU A 33 -2.10 2.41 -2.22
CA GLU A 33 -2.00 2.64 -0.79
C GLU A 33 -3.38 2.61 -0.09
N ALA A 34 -4.44 2.96 -0.83
CA ALA A 34 -5.80 3.01 -0.30
C ALA A 34 -6.36 1.61 -0.01
N SER A 35 -5.91 0.60 -0.76
CA SER A 35 -6.40 -0.79 -0.66
C SER A 35 -5.45 -1.75 0.04
N LYS A 36 -4.16 -1.38 0.18
CA LYS A 36 -3.08 -2.25 0.67
C LYS A 36 -2.42 -1.73 1.96
N GLY A 37 -3.21 -1.52 3.01
CA GLY A 37 -2.71 -1.16 4.35
C GLY A 37 -3.21 0.15 4.92
N ALA A 38 -4.08 0.88 4.23
CA ALA A 38 -4.61 2.18 4.70
C ALA A 38 -5.10 2.15 6.18
N PRO A 39 -5.91 1.18 6.64
CA PRO A 39 -6.29 1.05 8.05
C PRO A 39 -5.11 0.86 9.00
N THR A 40 -4.15 -0.01 8.67
CA THR A 40 -2.91 -0.20 9.45
C THR A 40 -2.13 1.10 9.60
N PHE A 41 -1.92 1.83 8.50
CA PHE A 41 -1.19 3.09 8.54
C PHE A 41 -1.95 4.21 9.26
N ALA A 42 -3.28 4.27 9.14
CA ALA A 42 -4.10 5.21 9.90
C ALA A 42 -4.06 4.94 11.41
N ARG A 43 -4.09 3.66 11.81
CA ARG A 43 -3.88 3.27 13.21
C ARG A 43 -2.53 3.74 13.73
N TYR A 44 -1.46 3.48 12.99
CA TYR A 44 -0.12 3.92 13.38
C TYR A 44 0.03 5.44 13.43
N ALA A 45 -0.58 6.16 12.50
CA ALA A 45 -0.60 7.61 12.49
C ALA A 45 -1.29 8.19 13.75
N GLU A 46 -2.46 7.66 14.15
CA GLU A 46 -3.13 8.07 15.39
C GLU A 46 -2.33 7.67 16.65
N MET A 47 -1.49 6.64 16.58
CA MET A 47 -0.57 6.23 17.65
C MET A 47 0.75 7.03 17.68
N GLY A 48 0.94 8.03 16.81
CA GLY A 48 2.14 8.88 16.78
C GLY A 48 3.36 8.27 16.08
N VAL A 49 3.22 7.08 15.47
CA VAL A 49 4.25 6.48 14.61
C VAL A 49 4.40 7.34 13.35
N ARG A 50 5.64 7.56 12.92
CA ARG A 50 5.91 8.21 11.64
C ARG A 50 5.52 7.26 10.50
N THR A 51 4.58 7.68 9.67
CA THR A 51 4.08 6.89 8.54
C THR A 51 4.56 7.50 7.23
N VAL A 52 5.19 6.71 6.36
CA VAL A 52 5.75 7.20 5.09
C VAL A 52 5.18 6.41 3.93
N LEU A 53 4.75 7.11 2.89
CA LEU A 53 4.36 6.54 1.62
C LEU A 53 5.44 6.84 0.58
N VAL A 54 5.91 5.82 -0.12
CA VAL A 54 6.66 5.95 -1.36
C VAL A 54 5.78 5.47 -2.50
N CYS A 55 5.49 6.35 -3.46
CA CYS A 55 4.76 6.02 -4.69
C CYS A 55 5.73 6.11 -5.87
N CYS A 56 5.86 5.03 -6.63
CA CYS A 56 6.93 4.93 -7.63
C CYS A 56 6.65 5.75 -8.90
N THR A 57 5.38 5.82 -9.31
CA THR A 57 4.95 6.48 -10.55
C THR A 57 3.78 7.44 -10.33
N GLY A 58 3.49 8.30 -11.32
CA GLY A 58 2.34 9.18 -11.28
C GLY A 58 1.04 8.53 -11.77
N GLY A 59 1.11 7.30 -12.30
CA GLY A 59 -0.02 6.64 -12.91
C GLY A 59 -0.43 7.25 -14.26
N GLU A 60 0.54 7.73 -15.03
CA GLU A 60 0.32 8.56 -16.22
C GLU A 60 -0.38 7.83 -17.38
N VAL A 61 -0.35 6.50 -17.39
CA VAL A 61 -0.98 5.67 -18.43
C VAL A 61 -2.23 4.94 -17.94
N GLY A 62 -2.71 5.28 -16.74
CA GLY A 62 -4.00 4.78 -16.26
C GLY A 62 -5.18 5.27 -17.10
N ASP A 63 -6.27 4.51 -17.05
CA ASP A 63 -7.56 4.90 -17.60
C ASP A 63 -8.45 5.57 -16.53
N VAL A 64 -9.52 6.23 -16.96
CA VAL A 64 -10.60 6.63 -16.05
C VAL A 64 -11.51 5.43 -15.81
N ASN A 65 -11.24 4.70 -14.73
CA ASN A 65 -11.95 3.47 -14.37
C ASN A 65 -13.32 3.72 -13.75
N ASN A 66 -13.61 4.94 -13.29
CA ASN A 66 -14.93 5.30 -12.77
C ASN A 66 -15.86 5.78 -13.91
N PRO A 67 -16.84 4.95 -14.35
CA PRO A 67 -17.73 5.33 -15.45
C PRO A 67 -18.62 6.51 -15.10
N ALA A 68 -18.95 6.72 -13.82
CA ALA A 68 -19.79 7.84 -13.39
C ALA A 68 -19.17 9.21 -13.74
N LEU A 69 -17.84 9.30 -13.87
CA LEU A 69 -17.17 10.54 -14.26
C LEU A 69 -17.30 10.87 -15.75
N LYS A 70 -17.81 9.94 -16.57
CA LYS A 70 -18.04 10.12 -18.01
C LYS A 70 -19.50 10.42 -18.36
N GLU A 71 -20.41 10.41 -17.37
CA GLU A 71 -21.83 10.71 -17.55
C GLU A 71 -22.10 12.20 -17.88
N PRO A 72 -23.21 12.54 -18.55
CA PRO A 72 -23.53 13.94 -18.89
C PRO A 72 -23.40 14.91 -17.72
N GLY A 73 -22.60 15.96 -17.91
CA GLY A 73 -22.31 16.97 -16.89
C GLY A 73 -21.13 16.66 -15.96
N MET A 74 -20.48 15.50 -16.13
CA MET A 74 -19.30 15.11 -15.37
C MET A 74 -17.99 15.46 -16.09
N PRO A 75 -16.84 15.55 -15.37
CA PRO A 75 -15.62 16.16 -15.90
C PRO A 75 -15.04 15.50 -17.16
N PHE A 76 -15.28 14.20 -17.35
CA PHE A 76 -14.74 13.44 -18.49
C PHE A 76 -15.77 13.20 -19.60
N HIS A 77 -16.98 13.76 -19.47
CA HIS A 77 -18.03 13.57 -20.47
C HIS A 77 -17.66 14.17 -21.83
N GLY A 78 -17.70 13.34 -22.88
CA GLY A 78 -17.47 13.78 -24.25
C GLY A 78 -16.03 14.19 -24.57
N LEU A 79 -15.08 13.94 -23.67
CA LEU A 79 -13.66 14.17 -23.96
C LEU A 79 -13.11 13.11 -24.92
N ASP A 80 -12.19 13.52 -25.80
CA ASP A 80 -11.37 12.57 -26.54
C ASP A 80 -10.25 12.00 -25.65
N SER A 81 -9.54 10.98 -26.15
CA SER A 81 -8.48 10.31 -25.38
C SER A 81 -7.31 11.22 -25.00
N VAL A 82 -7.05 12.30 -25.74
CA VAL A 82 -5.96 13.23 -25.44
C VAL A 82 -6.36 14.17 -24.30
N ALA A 83 -7.58 14.72 -24.36
CA ALA A 83 -8.14 15.55 -23.31
C ALA A 83 -8.36 14.76 -22.02
N GLU A 84 -8.84 13.51 -22.12
CA GLU A 84 -9.02 12.60 -20.97
C GLU A 84 -7.68 12.37 -20.24
N ARG A 85 -6.62 11.96 -20.96
CA ARG A 85 -5.29 11.76 -20.37
C ARG A 85 -4.74 13.01 -19.70
N LYS A 86 -4.93 14.18 -20.32
CA LYS A 86 -4.48 15.45 -19.75
C LYS A 86 -5.19 15.76 -18.44
N LEU A 87 -6.52 15.65 -18.41
CA LEU A 87 -7.30 15.90 -17.20
C LEU A 87 -6.97 14.88 -16.10
N LEU A 88 -6.79 13.61 -16.46
CA LEU A 88 -6.38 12.56 -15.52
C LEU A 88 -5.03 12.90 -14.85
N ALA A 89 -4.03 13.31 -15.63
CA ALA A 89 -2.72 13.73 -15.11
C ALA A 89 -2.79 14.95 -14.19
N GLU A 90 -3.78 15.83 -14.37
CA GLU A 90 -4.03 16.99 -13.48
C GLU A 90 -4.78 16.60 -12.19
N MET A 91 -5.57 15.53 -12.22
CA MET A 91 -6.40 15.08 -11.10
C MET A 91 -5.67 14.12 -10.17
N ARG A 92 -5.01 13.08 -10.69
CA ARG A 92 -4.40 12.01 -9.89
C ARG A 92 -3.46 12.49 -8.77
N PRO A 93 -2.60 13.52 -8.97
CA PRO A 93 -1.79 14.05 -7.87
C PRO A 93 -2.61 14.59 -6.70
N LYS A 94 -3.73 15.27 -6.98
CA LYS A 94 -4.63 15.82 -5.95
C LYS A 94 -5.42 14.72 -5.25
N GLU A 95 -5.77 13.66 -5.99
CA GLU A 95 -6.41 12.46 -5.43
C GLU A 95 -5.47 11.75 -4.44
N LEU A 96 -4.19 11.59 -4.83
CA LEU A 96 -3.15 11.04 -3.96
C LEU A 96 -2.92 11.88 -2.71
N GLU A 97 -2.79 13.21 -2.86
CA GLU A 97 -2.61 14.13 -1.74
C GLU A 97 -3.75 14.00 -0.72
N LYS A 98 -4.98 13.88 -1.21
CA LYS A 98 -6.17 13.69 -0.37
C LYS A 98 -6.19 12.31 0.29
N SER A 99 -5.78 11.26 -0.40
CA SER A 99 -5.63 9.91 0.20
C SER A 99 -4.56 9.91 1.31
N VAL A 100 -3.42 10.57 1.07
CA VAL A 100 -2.34 10.80 2.05
C VAL A 100 -2.85 11.49 3.31
N GLU A 101 -3.69 12.51 3.16
CA GLU A 101 -4.33 13.20 4.28
C GLU A 101 -5.28 12.29 5.06
N VAL A 102 -6.14 11.54 4.36
CA VAL A 102 -7.10 10.61 4.99
C VAL A 102 -6.39 9.57 5.82
N ILE A 103 -5.45 8.85 5.22
CA ILE A 103 -4.70 7.77 5.87
C ILE A 103 -3.80 8.36 6.96
N GLY A 104 -3.39 9.61 6.82
CA GLY A 104 -2.50 10.27 7.76
C GLY A 104 -1.05 9.87 7.55
N PHE A 105 -0.60 9.72 6.30
CA PHE A 105 0.83 9.60 5.99
C PHE A 105 1.58 10.89 6.35
N SER A 106 2.67 10.76 7.11
CA SER A 106 3.51 11.89 7.54
C SER A 106 4.31 12.49 6.41
N LYS A 107 4.61 11.67 5.40
CA LYS A 107 5.34 12.10 4.22
C LYS A 107 4.96 11.21 3.04
N LEU A 108 4.74 11.85 1.90
CA LEU A 108 4.73 11.23 0.59
C LEU A 108 6.06 11.52 -0.10
N HIS A 109 6.67 10.49 -0.69
CA HIS A 109 7.78 10.59 -1.62
C HIS A 109 7.37 9.98 -2.96
N MET A 110 7.61 10.69 -4.05
CA MET A 110 7.54 10.12 -5.39
C MET A 110 8.93 9.58 -5.77
N LEU A 111 9.03 8.32 -6.21
CA LEU A 111 10.31 7.78 -6.69
C LEU A 111 10.71 8.38 -8.06
N GLY A 112 9.70 8.85 -8.80
CA GLY A 112 9.86 9.70 -9.98
C GLY A 112 10.07 8.93 -11.28
N TYR A 113 9.41 7.79 -11.45
CA TYR A 113 9.36 7.06 -12.71
C TYR A 113 8.01 7.24 -13.41
N PHE A 114 8.00 7.04 -14.71
CA PHE A 114 6.76 7.05 -15.49
C PHE A 114 6.05 5.69 -15.34
N ASP A 115 4.72 5.70 -15.29
CA ASP A 115 3.91 4.46 -15.27
C ASP A 115 4.16 3.61 -16.52
N SER A 116 4.41 2.32 -16.31
CA SER A 116 4.68 1.38 -17.40
C SER A 116 3.42 0.91 -18.11
N GLY A 117 2.26 1.01 -17.45
CA GLY A 117 1.02 0.39 -17.90
C GLY A 117 1.05 -1.13 -17.78
N MET A 118 -0.01 -1.76 -18.26
CA MET A 118 -0.15 -3.22 -18.23
C MET A 118 0.94 -3.91 -19.05
N ALA A 119 1.21 -5.18 -18.71
CA ALA A 119 2.14 -6.00 -19.48
C ALA A 119 1.74 -6.04 -20.97
N ASP A 120 2.76 -6.03 -21.83
CA ASP A 120 2.64 -6.06 -23.30
C ASP A 120 1.97 -4.81 -23.92
N SER A 121 1.80 -3.73 -23.16
CA SER A 121 1.33 -2.44 -23.69
C SER A 121 2.46 -1.62 -24.33
N ASP A 122 2.12 -0.73 -25.26
CA ASP A 122 3.10 0.15 -25.94
C ASP A 122 3.93 1.00 -24.97
N SER A 123 3.38 1.35 -23.81
CA SER A 123 4.08 2.12 -22.77
C SER A 123 5.24 1.35 -22.13
N ASN A 124 5.26 0.02 -22.21
CA ASN A 124 6.39 -0.79 -21.75
C ASN A 124 7.68 -0.49 -22.55
N ALA A 125 7.57 0.03 -23.77
CA ALA A 125 8.73 0.44 -24.60
C ALA A 125 9.26 1.85 -24.27
N ASN A 126 8.61 2.60 -23.39
CA ASN A 126 9.07 3.92 -22.99
C ASN A 126 10.30 3.80 -22.07
N PRO A 127 11.48 4.31 -22.45
CA PRO A 127 12.70 4.17 -21.62
C PRO A 127 12.62 4.90 -20.28
N LYS A 128 11.60 5.75 -20.06
CA LYS A 128 11.36 6.44 -18.79
C LYS A 128 10.43 5.65 -17.85
N CYS A 129 9.79 4.58 -18.33
CA CYS A 129 8.86 3.83 -17.51
C CYS A 129 9.59 3.02 -16.43
N PHE A 130 8.90 2.77 -15.32
CA PHE A 130 9.52 2.15 -14.16
C PHE A 130 9.99 0.72 -14.42
N HIS A 131 9.26 -0.03 -15.25
CA HIS A 131 9.64 -1.37 -15.69
C HIS A 131 11.03 -1.39 -16.34
N MET A 132 11.32 -0.39 -17.19
CA MET A 132 12.58 -0.23 -17.91
C MET A 132 13.70 0.42 -17.08
N ALA A 133 13.41 0.88 -15.87
CA ALA A 133 14.41 1.51 -15.02
C ALA A 133 15.56 0.53 -14.68
N ASP A 134 16.79 1.04 -14.67
CA ASP A 134 17.91 0.28 -14.10
C ASP A 134 17.61 -0.05 -12.64
N ILE A 135 17.81 -1.32 -12.27
CA ILE A 135 17.41 -1.81 -10.95
C ILE A 135 18.28 -1.20 -9.84
N ASP A 136 19.56 -0.95 -10.09
CA ASP A 136 20.46 -0.36 -9.12
C ASP A 136 20.16 1.13 -8.93
N GLU A 137 19.83 1.86 -10.01
CA GLU A 137 19.38 3.25 -9.92
C GLU A 137 18.09 3.38 -9.11
N ALA A 138 17.08 2.57 -9.42
CA ALA A 138 15.80 2.58 -8.72
C ALA A 138 15.97 2.21 -7.24
N THR A 139 16.81 1.21 -6.95
CA THR A 139 17.16 0.81 -5.59
C THR A 139 17.90 1.92 -4.85
N GLU A 140 18.86 2.61 -5.48
CA GLU A 140 19.55 3.75 -4.87
C GLU A 140 18.56 4.86 -4.46
N ARG A 141 17.59 5.17 -5.32
CA ARG A 141 16.56 6.17 -5.02
C ARG A 141 15.73 5.77 -3.81
N LEU A 142 15.33 4.50 -3.70
CA LEU A 142 14.58 4.02 -2.54
C LEU A 142 15.45 3.98 -1.27
N VAL A 143 16.72 3.57 -1.37
CA VAL A 143 17.67 3.60 -0.25
C VAL A 143 17.88 5.01 0.29
N LYS A 144 17.96 6.03 -0.58
CA LYS A 144 18.01 7.44 -0.15
C LYS A 144 16.83 7.82 0.73
N ILE A 145 15.63 7.38 0.38
CA ILE A 145 14.41 7.62 1.16
C ILE A 145 14.46 6.83 2.48
N ILE A 146 14.83 5.55 2.45
CA ILE A 146 14.96 4.72 3.67
C ILE A 146 15.96 5.33 4.65
N ARG A 147 17.13 5.77 4.17
CA ARG A 147 18.17 6.39 5.01
C ARG A 147 17.75 7.75 5.57
N LEU A 148 16.96 8.51 4.81
CA LEU A 148 16.37 9.77 5.25
C LEU A 148 15.30 9.57 6.34
N GLU A 149 14.37 8.65 6.08
CA GLU A 149 13.15 8.46 6.88
C GLU A 149 13.33 7.49 8.05
N LYS A 150 14.40 6.69 8.01
CA LYS A 150 14.80 5.73 9.03
C LYS A 150 13.66 4.79 9.49
N PRO A 151 12.95 4.11 8.58
CA PRO A 151 11.88 3.18 8.96
C PRO A 151 12.45 1.93 9.62
N GLN A 152 11.87 1.49 10.74
CA GLN A 152 12.12 0.15 11.26
C GLN A 152 11.32 -0.90 10.51
N VAL A 153 10.15 -0.53 9.99
CA VAL A 153 9.23 -1.43 9.27
C VAL A 153 9.04 -0.95 7.83
N ILE A 154 9.20 -1.86 6.87
CA ILE A 154 8.87 -1.65 5.46
C ILE A 154 7.73 -2.59 5.05
N VAL A 155 6.74 -2.07 4.34
CA VAL A 155 5.66 -2.84 3.71
C VAL A 155 5.80 -2.73 2.18
N THR A 156 5.70 -3.86 1.49
CA THR A 156 5.76 -3.94 0.02
C THR A 156 4.90 -5.08 -0.54
N TYR A 157 4.99 -5.36 -1.84
CA TYR A 157 4.27 -6.44 -2.50
C TYR A 157 4.93 -7.81 -2.25
N SER A 158 4.11 -8.87 -2.26
CA SER A 158 4.57 -10.25 -2.02
C SER A 158 5.49 -10.75 -3.13
N ASP A 159 6.39 -11.67 -2.79
CA ASP A 159 7.09 -12.53 -3.75
C ASP A 159 6.17 -13.43 -4.61
N ASP A 160 4.95 -13.74 -4.14
CA ASP A 160 3.92 -14.38 -4.95
C ASP A 160 3.11 -13.35 -5.73
N GLN A 161 3.55 -13.14 -6.97
CA GLN A 161 2.98 -12.15 -7.88
C GLN A 161 1.96 -12.73 -8.88
N ARG A 162 1.56 -14.01 -8.74
CA ARG A 162 0.70 -14.69 -9.72
C ARG A 162 -0.68 -14.07 -9.90
N GLY A 163 -1.18 -13.33 -8.90
CA GLY A 163 -2.53 -12.79 -8.88
C GLY A 163 -2.74 -11.51 -9.69
N TYR A 164 -1.69 -10.71 -9.91
CA TYR A 164 -1.77 -9.42 -10.61
C TYR A 164 -0.41 -9.03 -11.18
N LEU A 165 -0.16 -9.38 -12.44
CA LEU A 165 1.15 -9.25 -13.11
C LEU A 165 1.38 -7.84 -13.70
N HIS A 166 1.08 -6.79 -12.94
CA HIS A 166 1.40 -5.43 -13.39
C HIS A 166 2.93 -5.22 -13.34
N PRO A 167 3.59 -4.82 -14.45
CA PRO A 167 5.05 -4.67 -14.51
C PRO A 167 5.64 -3.82 -13.38
N ASP A 168 4.99 -2.70 -13.04
CA ASP A 168 5.45 -1.83 -11.95
C ASP A 168 5.32 -2.46 -10.56
N HIS A 169 4.34 -3.33 -10.31
CA HIS A 169 4.22 -4.03 -9.03
C HIS A 169 5.35 -5.04 -8.85
N LEU A 170 5.72 -5.75 -9.92
CA LEU A 170 6.88 -6.64 -9.93
C LEU A 170 8.15 -5.84 -9.63
N LYS A 171 8.33 -4.69 -10.29
CA LYS A 171 9.49 -3.82 -10.10
C LYS A 171 9.55 -3.23 -8.69
N VAL A 172 8.41 -2.84 -8.09
CA VAL A 172 8.33 -2.39 -6.70
C VAL A 172 8.84 -3.48 -5.76
N HIS A 173 8.41 -4.73 -5.96
CA HIS A 173 8.89 -5.85 -5.15
C HIS A 173 10.42 -5.96 -5.24
N ASP A 174 10.96 -6.11 -6.45
CA ASP A 174 12.40 -6.30 -6.67
C ASP A 174 13.25 -5.16 -6.06
N VAL A 175 12.84 -3.91 -6.31
CA VAL A 175 13.51 -2.71 -5.78
C VAL A 175 13.42 -2.66 -4.25
N SER A 176 12.28 -3.05 -3.68
CA SER A 176 12.08 -3.03 -2.22
C SER A 176 12.96 -4.04 -1.50
N ILE A 177 13.08 -5.28 -2.03
CA ILE A 177 13.94 -6.32 -1.45
C ILE A 177 15.39 -5.82 -1.41
N LEU A 178 15.92 -5.38 -2.54
CA LEU A 178 17.29 -4.90 -2.64
C LEU A 178 17.52 -3.67 -1.74
N ALA A 179 16.54 -2.76 -1.64
CA ALA A 179 16.69 -1.58 -0.81
C ALA A 179 16.71 -1.93 0.69
N PHE A 180 15.92 -2.92 1.13
CA PHE A 180 15.91 -3.40 2.51
C PHE A 180 17.24 -4.06 2.91
N GLU A 181 17.81 -4.86 2.02
CA GLU A 181 19.12 -5.50 2.21
C GLU A 181 20.27 -4.48 2.22
N ARG A 182 20.23 -3.48 1.33
CA ARG A 182 21.39 -2.61 1.06
C ARG A 182 21.37 -1.30 1.86
N ALA A 183 20.24 -0.89 2.42
CA ALA A 183 20.15 0.40 3.12
C ALA A 183 21.09 0.51 4.34
N GLY A 184 21.36 -0.61 5.03
CA GLY A 184 22.27 -0.69 6.17
C GLY A 184 23.75 -0.90 5.83
N ASP A 185 24.09 -1.21 4.57
CA ASP A 185 25.46 -1.49 4.15
C ASP A 185 26.11 -0.24 3.54
N ALA A 186 27.23 0.20 4.15
CA ALA A 186 27.97 1.38 3.74
C ALA A 186 28.77 1.20 2.42
N SER A 187 28.94 -0.04 1.95
CA SER A 187 29.53 -0.32 0.65
C SER A 187 28.60 0.06 -0.52
N TRP A 188 27.29 0.01 -0.27
CA TRP A 188 26.25 0.36 -1.21
C TRP A 188 25.88 1.85 -1.12
N TYR A 189 25.76 2.49 -2.30
CA TYR A 189 25.24 3.84 -2.48
C TYR A 189 25.86 4.88 -1.54
N LYS A 190 27.19 5.08 -1.66
CA LYS A 190 27.98 5.95 -0.75
C LYS A 190 27.44 7.37 -0.59
N ASN A 191 26.76 7.90 -1.62
CA ASN A 191 26.20 9.25 -1.63
C ASN A 191 24.72 9.30 -1.22
N ALA A 192 24.12 8.20 -0.77
CA ALA A 192 22.70 8.11 -0.39
C ALA A 192 22.41 8.54 1.07
N GLY A 193 23.37 9.19 1.74
CA GLY A 193 23.27 9.59 3.15
C GLY A 193 23.72 8.49 4.12
N PRO A 194 23.67 8.79 5.44
CA PRO A 194 24.08 7.85 6.49
C PRO A 194 23.28 6.54 6.42
N VAL A 195 23.95 5.41 6.62
CA VAL A 195 23.30 4.09 6.57
C VAL A 195 22.20 3.97 7.63
N TRP A 196 21.17 3.21 7.29
CA TRP A 196 20.10 2.86 8.18
C TRP A 196 19.61 1.46 7.80
N GLN A 197 19.56 0.54 8.76
CA GLN A 197 19.07 -0.81 8.54
C GLN A 197 17.62 -0.92 9.00
N PRO A 198 16.63 -1.04 8.08
CA PRO A 198 15.30 -1.46 8.47
C PRO A 198 15.34 -2.83 9.15
N LEU A 199 14.44 -3.03 10.11
CA LEU A 199 14.44 -4.20 10.98
C LEU A 199 13.47 -5.28 10.53
N LYS A 200 12.35 -4.92 9.88
CA LYS A 200 11.33 -5.87 9.44
C LYS A 200 10.75 -5.47 8.09
N MET A 201 10.56 -6.46 7.23
CA MET A 201 9.85 -6.31 5.96
C MET A 201 8.60 -7.17 5.97
N TYR A 202 7.48 -6.58 5.55
CA TYR A 202 6.21 -7.27 5.41
C TYR A 202 5.71 -7.23 3.97
N TYR A 203 5.10 -8.32 3.54
CA TYR A 203 4.32 -8.37 2.32
C TYR A 203 2.84 -8.14 2.62
N SER A 204 2.24 -7.26 1.81
CA SER A 204 0.79 -7.23 1.64
C SER A 204 0.32 -8.55 1.05
N VAL A 205 -0.79 -9.09 1.57
CA VAL A 205 -1.33 -10.39 1.16
C VAL A 205 -2.84 -10.33 0.98
N TRP A 206 -3.32 -11.06 -0.02
CA TRP A 206 -4.75 -11.29 -0.19
C TRP A 206 -5.18 -12.52 0.60
N SER A 207 -5.77 -12.32 1.78
CA SER A 207 -6.26 -13.42 2.62
C SER A 207 -7.50 -14.09 2.03
N ARG A 208 -7.43 -15.41 1.84
CA ARG A 208 -8.56 -16.24 1.42
C ARG A 208 -9.65 -16.27 2.49
N VAL A 209 -9.29 -16.36 3.77
CA VAL A 209 -10.26 -16.29 4.88
C VAL A 209 -10.98 -14.94 4.88
N ARG A 210 -10.27 -13.82 4.70
CA ARG A 210 -10.91 -12.49 4.56
C ARG A 210 -11.88 -12.47 3.40
N LEU A 211 -11.43 -12.87 2.21
CA LEU A 211 -12.25 -12.88 1.00
C LEU A 211 -13.53 -13.69 1.20
N LYS A 212 -13.40 -14.91 1.73
CA LYS A 212 -14.54 -15.80 1.99
C LYS A 212 -15.52 -15.19 2.99
N SER A 213 -15.02 -14.61 4.08
CA SER A 213 -15.86 -13.98 5.10
C SER A 213 -16.67 -12.82 4.52
N VAL A 214 -16.02 -11.96 3.73
CA VAL A 214 -16.66 -10.82 3.05
C VAL A 214 -17.66 -11.29 1.99
N HIS A 215 -17.31 -12.32 1.20
CA HIS A 215 -18.20 -12.93 0.22
C HIS A 215 -19.49 -13.46 0.86
N GLU A 216 -19.37 -14.28 1.91
CA GLU A 216 -20.51 -14.86 2.63
C GLU A 216 -21.38 -13.78 3.29
N ALA A 217 -20.77 -12.73 3.83
CA ALA A 217 -21.49 -11.60 4.39
C ALA A 217 -22.26 -10.81 3.32
N MET A 218 -21.68 -10.58 2.15
CA MET A 218 -22.37 -9.94 1.02
C MET A 218 -23.54 -10.78 0.52
N LEU A 219 -23.36 -12.10 0.35
CA LEU A 219 -24.47 -13.00 0.00
C LEU A 219 -25.60 -12.92 1.03
N ARG A 220 -25.28 -12.92 2.32
CA ARG A 220 -26.27 -12.83 3.40
C ARG A 220 -26.99 -11.48 3.45
N LEU A 221 -26.27 -10.37 3.31
CA LEU A 221 -26.79 -9.02 3.56
C LEU A 221 -27.31 -8.32 2.30
N ARG A 222 -26.83 -8.71 1.12
CA ARG A 222 -27.16 -8.09 -0.18
C ARG A 222 -27.78 -9.08 -1.17
N GLY A 223 -27.71 -10.39 -0.92
CA GLY A 223 -28.24 -11.43 -1.81
C GLY A 223 -27.32 -11.77 -3.00
N SER A 224 -26.20 -11.07 -3.15
CA SER A 224 -25.21 -11.28 -4.21
C SER A 224 -23.81 -10.87 -3.73
N SER A 225 -22.78 -11.30 -4.45
CA SER A 225 -21.38 -10.96 -4.20
C SER A 225 -20.61 -10.85 -5.52
N PRO A 226 -19.66 -9.91 -5.66
CA PRO A 226 -18.83 -9.78 -6.86
C PRO A 226 -17.75 -10.88 -6.97
N PHE A 227 -17.58 -11.72 -5.95
CA PHE A 227 -16.59 -12.79 -5.95
C PHE A 227 -17.20 -14.10 -6.42
N ASP A 228 -16.72 -14.62 -7.54
CA ASP A 228 -17.13 -15.90 -8.14
C ASP A 228 -16.12 -17.04 -7.83
N GLU A 229 -16.37 -18.24 -8.36
CA GLU A 229 -15.51 -19.41 -8.18
C GLU A 229 -14.06 -19.18 -8.64
N THR A 230 -13.85 -18.36 -9.68
CA THR A 230 -12.50 -18.08 -10.20
C THR A 230 -11.63 -17.35 -9.19
N TRP A 231 -12.25 -16.55 -8.31
CA TRP A 231 -11.53 -15.95 -7.19
C TRP A 231 -11.07 -16.99 -6.19
N PHE A 232 -11.89 -18.01 -5.92
CA PHE A 232 -11.63 -19.07 -4.95
C PHE A 232 -10.66 -20.14 -5.45
N ASP A 233 -10.54 -20.32 -6.77
CA ASP A 233 -9.58 -21.23 -7.40
C ASP A 233 -8.14 -20.73 -7.39
N ARG A 234 -7.91 -19.43 -7.14
CA ARG A 234 -6.55 -18.88 -7.02
C ARG A 234 -5.80 -19.57 -5.86
N PRO A 235 -4.49 -19.85 -6.00
CA PRO A 235 -3.68 -20.30 -4.88
C PRO A 235 -3.80 -19.32 -3.70
N ASN A 236 -4.05 -19.83 -2.50
CA ASN A 236 -4.10 -18.99 -1.30
C ASN A 236 -2.74 -18.97 -0.59
N LEU A 237 -2.49 -17.87 0.10
CA LEU A 237 -1.26 -17.63 0.86
C LEU A 237 -1.49 -17.64 2.37
N ASP A 238 -2.65 -18.09 2.82
CA ASP A 238 -3.06 -17.94 4.22
C ASP A 238 -2.12 -18.68 5.19
N HIS A 239 -1.55 -19.80 4.75
CA HIS A 239 -0.55 -20.56 5.50
C HIS A 239 0.78 -19.80 5.73
N ARG A 240 1.02 -18.71 4.99
CA ARG A 240 2.19 -17.84 5.15
C ARG A 240 1.91 -16.62 6.03
N ILE A 241 0.64 -16.35 6.36
CA ILE A 241 0.29 -15.20 7.21
C ILE A 241 0.92 -15.40 8.58
N THR A 242 1.80 -14.47 8.96
CA THR A 242 2.46 -14.47 10.27
C THR A 242 1.88 -13.44 11.21
N THR A 243 1.08 -12.50 10.70
CA THR A 243 0.69 -11.28 11.40
C THR A 243 -0.74 -10.87 11.07
N LYS A 244 -1.52 -10.53 12.10
CA LYS A 244 -2.92 -10.09 12.05
C LYS A 244 -3.12 -8.85 12.90
N LEU A 245 -3.35 -7.70 12.27
CA LEU A 245 -3.63 -6.47 13.00
C LEU A 245 -5.13 -6.23 13.07
N ASN A 246 -5.68 -6.10 14.28
CA ASN A 246 -7.05 -5.61 14.43
C ASN A 246 -7.08 -4.10 14.12
N VAL A 247 -7.80 -3.74 13.05
CA VAL A 247 -7.89 -2.40 12.48
C VAL A 247 -9.33 -2.04 12.07
N GLY A 248 -10.33 -2.76 12.57
CA GLY A 248 -11.74 -2.54 12.22
C GLY A 248 -12.19 -1.09 12.44
N GLU A 249 -11.75 -0.47 13.55
CA GLU A 249 -12.01 0.95 13.87
C GLU A 249 -11.38 1.95 12.88
N TYR A 250 -10.53 1.48 11.97
CA TYR A 250 -9.76 2.26 11.01
C TYR A 250 -10.18 1.99 9.55
N PHE A 251 -11.22 1.19 9.29
CA PHE A 251 -11.70 0.94 7.92
C PHE A 251 -12.19 2.19 7.18
N TRP A 252 -12.60 3.23 7.92
CA TRP A 252 -12.87 4.55 7.34
C TRP A 252 -11.67 5.13 6.57
N ALA A 253 -10.43 4.75 6.92
CA ALA A 253 -9.24 5.21 6.22
C ALA A 253 -9.15 4.59 4.82
N ARG A 254 -9.41 3.28 4.70
CA ARG A 254 -9.54 2.59 3.40
C ARG A 254 -10.64 3.23 2.57
N SER A 255 -11.85 3.30 3.11
CA SER A 255 -13.01 3.80 2.37
C SER A 255 -12.88 5.27 2.00
N GLY A 256 -12.30 6.11 2.88
CA GLY A 256 -12.01 7.51 2.59
C GLY A 256 -10.91 7.70 1.55
N ALA A 257 -9.84 6.91 1.60
CA ALA A 257 -8.76 6.93 0.63
C ALA A 257 -9.21 6.46 -0.75
N LEU A 258 -9.97 5.36 -0.82
CA LEU A 258 -10.58 4.89 -2.07
C LEU A 258 -11.51 5.95 -2.69
N LYS A 259 -12.32 6.63 -1.86
CA LYS A 259 -13.16 7.77 -2.30
C LYS A 259 -12.35 8.99 -2.76
N ALA A 260 -11.10 9.13 -2.34
CA ALA A 260 -10.24 10.22 -2.79
C ALA A 260 -9.78 10.01 -4.23
N HIS A 261 -9.57 8.76 -4.64
CA HIS A 261 -9.19 8.33 -6.00
C HIS A 261 -10.41 8.19 -6.92
N ALA A 262 -11.17 9.27 -7.08
CA ALA A 262 -12.42 9.27 -7.83
C ALA A 262 -12.26 8.84 -9.30
N THR A 263 -11.11 9.12 -9.93
CA THR A 263 -10.83 8.67 -11.30
C THR A 263 -10.65 7.16 -11.42
N GLN A 264 -10.21 6.50 -10.34
CA GLN A 264 -9.87 5.08 -10.33
C GLN A 264 -10.94 4.21 -9.66
N VAL A 265 -11.73 4.79 -8.75
CA VAL A 265 -12.67 4.05 -7.91
C VAL A 265 -14.10 4.54 -8.12
N ASP A 266 -14.96 3.65 -8.62
CA ASP A 266 -16.41 3.85 -8.62
C ASP A 266 -16.99 3.61 -7.21
N LEU A 267 -17.81 4.55 -6.74
CA LEU A 267 -18.48 4.46 -5.44
C LEU A 267 -19.59 3.41 -5.40
N ASN A 268 -20.07 2.97 -6.55
CA ASN A 268 -21.08 1.94 -6.67
C ASN A 268 -20.49 0.53 -6.80
N GLU A 269 -19.16 0.40 -6.91
CA GLU A 269 -18.48 -0.87 -7.11
C GLU A 269 -18.60 -1.77 -5.87
N PRO A 270 -19.36 -2.89 -5.92
CA PRO A 270 -19.56 -3.76 -4.76
C PRO A 270 -18.26 -4.41 -4.26
N PHE A 271 -17.25 -4.56 -5.12
CA PHE A 271 -15.92 -5.03 -4.71
C PHE A 271 -15.29 -4.11 -3.64
N TRP A 272 -15.51 -2.80 -3.75
CA TRP A 272 -14.97 -1.82 -2.80
C TRP A 272 -15.94 -1.52 -1.65
N PHE A 273 -17.23 -1.33 -1.96
CA PHE A 273 -18.24 -0.74 -1.07
C PHE A 273 -19.50 -1.61 -0.87
N GLY A 274 -19.47 -2.90 -1.21
CA GLY A 274 -20.61 -3.80 -1.01
C GLY A 274 -21.02 -3.97 0.46
N LEU A 275 -20.07 -3.80 1.38
CA LEU A 275 -20.26 -3.71 2.82
C LEU A 275 -19.80 -2.33 3.32
N SER A 276 -20.49 -1.81 4.34
CA SER A 276 -20.05 -0.61 5.08
C SER A 276 -18.79 -0.90 5.90
N ASP A 277 -18.14 0.16 6.40
CA ASP A 277 -16.96 0.00 7.26
C ASP A 277 -17.28 -0.79 8.54
N ASP A 278 -18.46 -0.55 9.13
CA ASP A 278 -18.92 -1.26 10.33
C ASP A 278 -19.23 -2.74 10.02
N GLU A 279 -19.92 -3.03 8.91
CA GLU A 279 -20.20 -4.40 8.47
C GLU A 279 -18.90 -5.16 8.16
N LEU A 280 -17.91 -4.52 7.52
CA LEU A 280 -16.59 -5.11 7.30
C LEU A 280 -15.89 -5.41 8.63
N ALA A 281 -15.95 -4.50 9.60
CA ALA A 281 -15.34 -4.67 10.91
C ALA A 281 -15.98 -5.81 11.71
N GLU A 282 -17.30 -6.01 11.61
CA GLU A 282 -17.99 -7.15 12.24
C GLU A 282 -17.59 -8.49 11.60
N VAL A 283 -17.40 -8.51 10.28
CA VAL A 283 -17.12 -9.73 9.52
C VAL A 283 -15.65 -10.14 9.62
N TYR A 284 -14.74 -9.18 9.46
CA TYR A 284 -13.30 -9.43 9.45
C TYR A 284 -12.52 -8.15 9.79
N PRO A 285 -12.31 -7.84 11.09
CA PRO A 285 -11.69 -6.58 11.53
C PRO A 285 -10.17 -6.53 11.35
N TYR A 286 -9.59 -7.38 10.50
CA TYR A 286 -8.15 -7.58 10.41
C TYR A 286 -7.57 -7.18 9.06
N GLU A 287 -6.34 -6.64 9.12
CA GLU A 287 -5.40 -6.72 8.01
C GLU A 287 -4.35 -7.79 8.31
N ASP A 288 -4.13 -8.67 7.33
CA ASP A 288 -3.20 -9.78 7.40
C ASP A 288 -1.90 -9.42 6.68
N TRP A 289 -0.77 -9.89 7.22
CA TRP A 289 0.56 -9.63 6.68
C TRP A 289 1.43 -10.88 6.76
N ILE A 290 2.36 -10.99 5.81
CA ILE A 290 3.43 -11.99 5.83
C ILE A 290 4.71 -11.26 6.23
N LEU A 291 5.34 -11.66 7.33
CA LEU A 291 6.70 -11.23 7.64
C LEU A 291 7.65 -11.89 6.64
N ALA A 292 8.19 -11.11 5.73
CA ALA A 292 9.08 -11.58 4.67
C ALA A 292 10.49 -11.82 5.20
N ASP A 293 11.01 -10.86 5.96
CA ASP A 293 12.35 -10.92 6.54
C ASP A 293 12.46 -10.02 7.78
N HIS A 294 13.44 -10.29 8.65
CA HIS A 294 13.77 -9.45 9.80
C HIS A 294 15.25 -9.54 10.23
N HIS A 295 15.75 -8.43 10.77
CA HIS A 295 17.12 -8.30 11.30
C HIS A 295 17.18 -8.22 12.84
N ILE A 296 16.13 -8.67 13.53
CA ILE A 296 16.06 -8.67 15.00
C ILE A 296 16.68 -9.96 15.56
N GLY A 297 17.80 -9.83 16.27
CA GLY A 297 18.49 -10.97 16.89
C GLY A 297 17.64 -11.64 17.98
N GLY A 298 17.57 -12.98 17.96
CA GLY A 298 16.81 -13.78 18.93
C GLY A 298 15.29 -13.66 18.80
N TYR A 299 14.79 -12.90 17.81
CA TYR A 299 13.38 -12.83 17.51
C TYR A 299 12.95 -14.08 16.75
N SER A 300 11.92 -14.77 17.25
CA SER A 300 11.28 -15.88 16.56
C SER A 300 9.87 -15.46 16.17
N PRO A 301 9.62 -15.20 14.88
CA PRO A 301 8.27 -14.92 14.40
C PRO A 301 7.35 -16.07 14.80
N THR A 302 6.17 -15.74 15.31
CA THR A 302 5.11 -16.70 15.66
C THR A 302 5.37 -17.67 16.82
N ALA A 303 6.48 -17.54 17.56
CA ALA A 303 6.76 -18.40 18.72
C ALA A 303 5.63 -18.40 19.78
N SER A 304 4.86 -17.31 19.86
CA SER A 304 3.70 -17.15 20.73
C SER A 304 2.37 -17.00 19.97
N GLY A 305 2.31 -17.41 18.70
CA GLY A 305 1.18 -17.18 17.79
C GLY A 305 1.38 -15.97 16.87
N LEU A 306 0.38 -15.66 16.03
CA LEU A 306 0.47 -14.58 15.04
C LEU A 306 0.82 -13.22 15.69
N GLU A 307 1.68 -12.43 15.04
CA GLU A 307 1.98 -11.08 15.50
C GLU A 307 0.71 -10.21 15.42
N THR A 308 0.51 -9.29 16.37
CA THR A 308 -0.62 -8.34 16.37
C THR A 308 -0.20 -6.89 16.20
N ASP A 309 1.09 -6.67 15.93
CA ASP A 309 1.75 -5.39 15.73
C ASP A 309 2.96 -5.61 14.81
N LEU A 310 3.09 -4.82 13.75
CA LEU A 310 4.25 -4.91 12.84
C LEU A 310 5.56 -4.56 13.56
N PHE A 311 5.48 -3.77 14.63
CA PHE A 311 6.62 -3.40 15.49
C PHE A 311 6.88 -4.40 16.63
N ALA A 312 6.23 -5.56 16.65
CA ALA A 312 6.56 -6.61 17.63
C ALA A 312 8.07 -6.95 17.55
N GLY A 313 8.73 -6.94 18.71
CA GLY A 313 10.19 -7.10 18.84
C GLY A 313 11.02 -5.81 18.65
N VAL A 314 10.44 -4.74 18.09
CA VAL A 314 11.10 -3.45 17.78
C VAL A 314 10.89 -2.40 18.87
N ARG A 315 9.66 -2.26 19.39
CA ARG A 315 9.31 -1.22 20.38
C ARG A 315 10.17 -1.34 21.64
N ALA A 316 10.49 -0.21 22.25
CA ALA A 316 10.89 -0.20 23.65
C ALA A 316 9.72 -0.72 24.52
N GLU A 317 10.03 -1.50 25.55
CA GLU A 317 9.05 -1.95 26.55
C GLU A 317 8.52 -0.80 27.40
#